data_AF-A0A929K610-F1
#
_entry.id   AF-A0A929K610-F1
#
_cell.length_a   1.000
_cell.length_b   1.000
_cell.length_c   1.000
_cell.angle_alpha   90.00
_cell.angle_beta   90.00
_cell.angle_gamma   90.00
#
_symmetry.space_group_name_H-M   'P 1'
#
loop_
_entity.id
_entity.type
_entity.pdbx_description
1 polymer ?
#
loop_
_entity_poly.entity_id
_entity_poly.type
_entity_poly.pdbx_seq_one_letter_code
_entity_poly.pdbx_strand_id
1 'polypeptide(L)'
;ETRFHGAVNIRGIRYQILYSILRAFDLYAEDDGASSIRLEGIEDVDLLGLRLEDEYIQVKTSQDPWKWSQLKPPIQSFLQVYRENPSCRFVLAVDFELRTEIAKLAQLKFLSPKEKKRIEDKFRNLCYQIEATTSEADG
;
A
#
# COMPACT_ATOMS: atom_id res chain seq x y z
N GLU A 1 9.76 21.70 -17.39
CA GLU A 1 9.47 20.39 -16.76
C GLU A 1 8.66 20.45 -15.46
N THR A 2 8.48 21.61 -14.83
CA THR A 2 7.70 21.80 -13.58
C THR A 2 6.20 21.50 -13.70
N ARG A 3 5.59 21.68 -14.88
CA ARG A 3 4.16 21.41 -15.11
C ARG A 3 3.79 19.92 -15.01
N PHE A 4 4.68 19.01 -15.42
CA PHE A 4 4.42 17.56 -15.38
C PHE A 4 4.40 17.04 -13.94
N HIS A 5 5.36 17.46 -13.11
CA HIS A 5 5.41 17.10 -11.70
C HIS A 5 4.20 17.64 -10.92
N GLY A 6 3.78 18.89 -11.20
CA GLY A 6 2.57 19.46 -10.60
C GLY A 6 1.28 18.70 -10.96
N ALA A 7 1.12 18.28 -12.22
CA ALA A 7 -0.06 17.53 -12.65
C ALA A 7 -0.12 16.10 -12.06
N VAL A 8 1.02 15.42 -11.95
CA VAL A 8 1.11 14.09 -11.31
C VAL A 8 0.78 14.19 -9.82
N ASN A 9 1.26 15.24 -9.15
CA ASN A 9 0.98 15.49 -7.75
C ASN A 9 -0.51 15.74 -7.48
N ILE A 10 -1.16 16.61 -8.27
CA ILE A 10 -2.61 16.86 -8.16
C ILE A 10 -3.42 15.59 -8.38
N ARG A 11 -3.01 14.71 -9.30
CA ARG A 11 -3.67 13.40 -9.51
C ARG A 11 -3.55 12.51 -8.27
N GLY A 12 -2.37 12.43 -7.67
CA GLY A 12 -2.13 11.67 -6.44
C GLY A 12 -3.05 12.11 -5.30
N ILE A 13 -3.07 13.42 -5.02
CA ILE A 13 -3.93 14.04 -3.99
C ILE A 13 -5.41 13.75 -4.28
N ARG A 14 -5.85 13.93 -5.53
CA ARG A 14 -7.24 13.66 -5.92
C ARG A 14 -7.64 12.21 -5.66
N TYR A 15 -6.80 11.25 -6.02
CA TYR A 15 -7.10 9.85 -5.81
C TYR A 15 -7.19 9.50 -4.32
N GLN A 16 -6.28 10.03 -3.50
CA GLN A 16 -6.34 9.84 -2.06
C GLN A 16 -7.62 10.42 -1.47
N ILE A 17 -8.02 11.65 -1.82
CA ILE A 17 -9.28 12.24 -1.32
C ILE A 17 -10.46 11.34 -1.67
N LEU A 18 -10.56 10.90 -2.92
CA LEU A 18 -11.65 10.02 -3.37
C LEU A 18 -11.65 8.68 -2.62
N TYR A 19 -10.47 8.07 -2.46
CA TYR A 19 -10.34 6.82 -1.72
C TYR A 19 -10.68 7.00 -0.24
N SER A 20 -10.30 8.12 0.37
CA SER A 20 -10.63 8.44 1.76
C SER A 20 -12.13 8.61 1.97
N ILE A 21 -12.80 9.31 1.04
CA ILE A 21 -14.26 9.46 1.05
C ILE A 21 -14.94 8.10 0.89
N LEU A 22 -14.44 7.25 -0.02
CA LEU A 22 -14.96 5.89 -0.19
C LEU A 22 -14.87 5.09 1.13
N ARG A 23 -13.71 5.10 1.80
CA ARG A 23 -13.52 4.41 3.09
C ARG A 23 -14.38 5.03 4.20
N ALA A 24 -14.68 6.33 4.14
CA ALA A 24 -15.59 6.97 5.09
C ALA A 24 -17.01 6.40 5.00
N PHE A 25 -17.46 6.09 3.78
CA PHE A 25 -18.76 5.42 3.59
C PHE A 25 -18.78 3.99 4.11
N ASP A 26 -17.66 3.25 3.99
CA ASP A 26 -17.55 1.91 4.57
C ASP A 26 -17.70 1.95 6.09
N LEU A 27 -17.06 2.92 6.77
CA LEU A 27 -17.21 3.11 8.22
C LEU A 27 -18.60 3.58 8.64
N TYR A 28 -19.20 4.48 7.86
CA TYR A 28 -20.55 4.97 8.14
C TYR A 28 -21.58 3.83 8.15
N ALA A 29 -21.34 2.77 7.37
CA ALA A 29 -22.20 1.60 7.32
C ALA A 29 -22.03 0.65 8.52
N GLU A 30 -20.93 0.74 9.28
CA GLU A 30 -20.60 -0.21 10.36
C GLU A 30 -21.13 0.21 11.76
N ASP A 31 -21.76 1.38 11.89
CA ASP A 31 -22.47 1.89 13.09
C ASP A 31 -21.73 1.73 14.44
N ASP A 32 -20.39 1.76 14.42
CA ASP A 32 -19.56 1.80 15.62
C ASP A 32 -19.01 3.22 15.78
N GLY A 33 -19.61 4.01 16.67
CA GLY A 33 -19.39 5.46 16.82
C GLY A 33 -17.97 5.92 17.22
N ALA A 34 -16.96 5.05 17.10
CA ALA A 34 -15.56 5.30 17.41
C ALA A 34 -14.62 5.27 16.19
N SER A 35 -15.08 4.89 15.00
CA SER A 35 -14.20 4.80 13.82
C SER A 35 -13.83 6.19 13.28
N SER A 36 -12.55 6.39 12.99
CA SER A 36 -12.04 7.65 12.43
C SER A 36 -11.05 7.38 11.31
N ILE A 37 -11.04 8.27 10.31
CA ILE A 37 -10.05 8.27 9.23
C ILE A 37 -9.02 9.34 9.54
N ARG A 38 -7.77 8.92 9.68
CA ARG A 38 -6.64 9.84 9.77
C ARG A 38 -5.91 9.89 8.44
N LEU A 39 -5.79 11.10 7.89
CA LEU A 39 -4.90 11.40 6.78
C LEU A 39 -3.52 11.73 7.35
N GLU A 40 -2.50 10.94 7.03
CA GLU A 40 -1.11 11.18 7.43
C GLU A 40 -0.27 11.63 6.24
N GLY A 41 0.67 12.55 6.48
CA GLY A 41 1.66 12.98 5.49
C GLY A 41 1.16 14.00 4.44
N ILE A 42 0.15 14.81 4.75
CA ILE A 42 -0.28 15.93 3.87
C ILE A 42 0.82 17.00 3.71
N GLU A 43 1.75 17.08 4.67
CA GLU A 43 2.85 18.06 4.65
C GLU A 43 4.01 17.67 3.73
N ASP A 44 4.30 16.37 3.61
CA ASP A 44 5.28 15.83 2.66
C ASP A 44 4.52 15.11 1.54
N VAL A 45 4.36 15.83 0.43
CA VAL A 45 3.68 15.45 -0.83
C VAL A 45 3.90 13.99 -1.30
N ASP A 46 4.95 13.30 -0.85
CA ASP A 46 5.35 11.98 -1.32
C ASP A 46 4.89 10.78 -0.44
N LEU A 47 4.42 11.00 0.79
CA LEU A 47 4.10 9.94 1.76
C LEU A 47 2.73 10.09 2.40
N LEU A 48 1.71 9.86 1.60
CA LEU A 48 0.32 10.01 2.01
C LEU A 48 -0.28 8.66 2.45
N GLY A 49 -0.56 8.53 3.74
CA GLY A 49 -1.14 7.34 4.37
C GLY A 49 -2.55 7.59 4.90
N LEU A 50 -3.35 6.54 5.00
CA LEU A 50 -4.65 6.52 5.66
C LEU A 50 -4.63 5.48 6.76
N ARG A 51 -5.03 5.87 7.98
CA ARG A 51 -5.25 4.91 9.05
C ARG A 51 -6.74 4.73 9.29
N LEU A 52 -7.15 3.48 9.33
CA LEU A 52 -8.51 3.03 9.60
C LEU A 52 -8.44 1.98 10.71
N GLU A 53 -8.65 2.38 11.96
CA GLU A 53 -8.46 1.49 13.12
C GLU A 53 -7.06 0.83 13.12
N ASP A 54 -7.00 -0.49 13.00
CA ASP A 54 -5.79 -1.29 12.88
C ASP A 54 -5.33 -1.49 11.44
N GLU A 55 -5.90 -0.80 10.46
CA GLU A 55 -5.47 -0.84 9.06
C GLU A 55 -4.64 0.40 8.70
N TYR A 56 -3.44 0.18 8.15
CA TYR A 56 -2.57 1.19 7.58
C TYR A 56 -2.55 1.06 6.05
N ILE A 57 -3.10 2.06 5.39
CA ILE A 57 -3.28 2.10 3.94
C ILE A 57 -2.31 3.10 3.33
N GLN A 58 -1.57 2.69 2.31
CA GLN A 58 -0.86 3.60 1.44
C GLN A 58 -1.55 3.72 0.08
N VAL A 59 -1.80 4.95 -0.33
CA VAL A 59 -2.41 5.26 -1.62
C VAL A 59 -1.31 5.68 -2.59
N LYS A 60 -1.23 5.03 -3.75
CA LYS A 60 -0.19 5.33 -4.76
C LYS A 60 -0.80 5.44 -6.15
N THR A 61 -0.31 6.42 -6.92
CA THR A 61 -0.77 6.64 -8.30
C THR A 61 0.37 6.53 -9.29
N SER A 62 0.07 6.13 -10.53
CA SER A 62 1.06 6.12 -11.60
C SER A 62 0.44 6.24 -12.99
N GLN A 63 1.23 6.73 -13.94
CA GLN A 63 0.87 6.67 -15.36
C GLN A 63 1.23 5.31 -15.98
N ASP A 64 2.29 4.68 -15.47
CA ASP A 64 2.80 3.41 -15.97
C ASP A 64 2.60 2.27 -14.96
N PRO A 65 2.41 1.03 -15.41
CA PRO A 65 2.38 -0.13 -14.53
C PRO A 65 3.69 -0.25 -13.73
N TRP A 66 3.57 -0.50 -12.43
CA TRP A 66 4.74 -0.64 -11.57
C TRP A 66 5.57 -1.89 -11.88
N LYS A 67 6.88 -1.73 -11.70
CA LYS A 67 7.86 -2.82 -11.61
C LYS A 67 8.03 -3.26 -10.17
N TRP A 68 8.48 -4.51 -9.98
CA TRP A 68 8.65 -5.13 -8.64
C TRP A 68 9.47 -4.26 -7.66
N SER A 69 10.51 -3.58 -8.13
CA SER A 69 11.35 -2.71 -7.30
C SER A 69 10.62 -1.49 -6.72
N GLN A 70 9.52 -1.04 -7.35
CA GLN A 70 8.72 0.10 -6.88
C GLN A 70 7.87 -0.26 -5.65
N LEU A 71 7.80 -1.54 -5.27
CA LEU A 71 7.21 -1.96 -4.01
C LEU A 71 8.12 -1.69 -2.80
N LYS A 72 9.42 -1.41 -2.98
CA LYS A 72 10.33 -1.19 -1.83
C LYS A 72 9.90 -0.04 -0.93
N PRO A 73 9.61 1.18 -1.44
CA PRO A 73 9.20 2.28 -0.57
C PRO A 73 7.95 1.98 0.26
N PRO A 74 6.82 1.47 -0.29
CA PRO A 74 5.66 1.18 0.52
C PRO A 74 5.90 0.05 1.53
N ILE A 75 6.65 -1.01 1.16
CA ILE A 75 6.98 -2.07 2.11
C ILE A 75 7.86 -1.54 3.24
N GLN A 76 8.82 -0.66 2.96
CA GLN A 76 9.67 -0.07 3.99
C GLN A 76 8.85 0.72 5.03
N SER A 77 7.87 1.50 4.57
CA SER A 77 6.94 2.17 5.49
C SER A 77 6.06 1.18 6.25
N PHE A 78 5.56 0.13 5.60
CA PHE A 78 4.79 -0.91 6.28
C PHE A 78 5.59 -1.62 7.37
N LEU A 79 6.88 -1.89 7.13
CA LEU A 79 7.76 -2.48 8.14
C LEU A 79 7.95 -1.58 9.36
N GLN A 80 8.04 -0.26 9.16
CA GLN A 80 8.13 0.69 10.28
C GLN A 80 6.86 0.61 11.13
N VAL A 81 5.68 0.63 10.51
CA VAL A 81 4.40 0.54 11.23
C VAL A 81 4.22 -0.85 11.86
N TYR A 82 4.62 -1.93 11.20
CA TYR A 82 4.54 -3.30 11.71
C TYR A 82 5.38 -3.50 12.98
N ARG A 83 6.57 -2.88 13.04
CA ARG A 83 7.45 -2.94 14.22
C ARG A 83 6.83 -2.28 15.45
N GLU A 84 5.96 -1.30 15.25
CA GLU A 84 5.24 -0.61 16.32
C GLU A 84 3.91 -1.30 16.66
N ASN A 85 3.20 -1.83 15.65
CA ASN A 85 1.94 -2.54 15.79
C ASN A 85 1.90 -3.78 14.87
N PRO A 86 2.35 -4.96 15.34
CA PRO A 86 2.35 -6.19 14.54
C PRO A 86 0.97 -6.71 14.15
N SER A 87 -0.09 -6.29 14.87
CA SER A 87 -1.48 -6.63 14.53
C SER A 87 -2.05 -5.76 13.40
N CYS A 88 -1.31 -4.75 12.93
CA CYS A 88 -1.79 -3.85 11.89
C CYS A 88 -1.98 -4.55 10.55
N ARG A 89 -3.10 -4.31 9.88
CA ARG A 89 -3.37 -4.74 8.51
C ARG A 89 -2.82 -3.72 7.52
N PHE A 90 -2.07 -4.16 6.52
CA PHE A 90 -1.50 -3.26 5.52
C PHE A 90 -2.22 -3.35 4.18
N VAL A 91 -2.54 -2.19 3.59
CA VAL A 91 -3.14 -2.13 2.24
C VAL A 91 -2.40 -1.15 1.37
N LEU A 92 -2.06 -1.58 0.15
CA LEU A 92 -1.56 -0.71 -0.90
C LEU A 92 -2.68 -0.49 -1.92
N ALA A 93 -3.31 0.69 -1.89
CA ALA A 93 -4.36 1.08 -2.82
C ALA A 93 -3.76 1.82 -4.02
N VAL A 94 -4.10 1.39 -5.24
CA VAL A 94 -3.50 1.92 -6.48
C VAL A 94 -4.54 2.35 -7.50
N ASP A 95 -4.22 3.35 -8.32
CA ASP A 95 -5.09 3.84 -9.42
C ASP A 95 -4.63 3.38 -10.82
N PHE A 96 -3.66 2.47 -10.87
CA PHE A 96 -3.04 1.99 -12.09
C PHE A 96 -3.16 0.47 -12.20
N GLU A 97 -3.06 -0.03 -13.43
CA GLU A 97 -3.15 -1.45 -13.70
C GLU A 97 -1.96 -2.21 -13.09
N LEU A 98 -2.26 -3.22 -12.27
CA LEU A 98 -1.26 -4.18 -11.82
C LEU A 98 -0.94 -5.16 -12.94
N ARG A 99 0.34 -5.33 -13.26
CA ARG A 99 0.80 -6.27 -14.28
C ARG A 99 1.82 -7.24 -13.72
N THR A 100 2.05 -8.33 -14.46
CA THR A 100 3.12 -9.31 -14.21
C THR A 100 3.07 -9.92 -12.80
N GLU A 101 4.19 -9.97 -12.08
CA GLU A 101 4.28 -10.58 -10.76
C GLU A 101 3.57 -9.77 -9.68
N ILE A 102 3.44 -8.44 -9.82
CA ILE A 102 2.67 -7.62 -8.86
C ILE A 102 1.19 -8.00 -8.90
N ALA A 103 0.63 -8.22 -10.09
CA ALA A 103 -0.74 -8.71 -10.22
C ALA A 103 -0.91 -10.09 -9.55
N LYS A 104 0.09 -10.97 -9.67
CA LYS A 104 0.11 -12.26 -8.98
C LYS A 104 0.17 -12.11 -7.47
N LEU A 105 0.96 -11.15 -6.95
CA LEU A 105 1.02 -10.85 -5.53
C LEU A 105 -0.36 -10.45 -4.97
N ALA A 106 -1.10 -9.59 -5.68
CA ALA A 106 -2.46 -9.18 -5.30
C ALA A 106 -3.50 -10.33 -5.36
N GLN A 107 -3.18 -11.44 -6.05
CA GLN A 107 -4.07 -12.58 -6.28
C GLN A 107 -3.50 -13.88 -5.70
N LEU A 108 -2.60 -13.80 -4.71
CA LEU A 108 -1.87 -14.95 -4.12
C LEU A 108 -2.76 -16.16 -3.81
N LYS A 109 -3.98 -15.94 -3.30
CA LYS A 109 -4.95 -16.99 -2.94
C LYS A 109 -5.45 -17.84 -4.12
N PHE A 110 -5.32 -17.35 -5.34
CA PHE A 110 -5.77 -18.03 -6.56
C PHE A 110 -4.62 -18.67 -7.36
N LEU A 111 -3.37 -18.50 -6.90
CA LEU A 111 -2.21 -19.07 -7.59
C LEU A 111 -2.05 -20.56 -7.29
N SER A 112 -1.47 -21.29 -8.23
CA SER A 112 -1.02 -22.66 -7.98
C SER A 112 0.06 -22.69 -6.87
N PRO A 113 0.21 -23.78 -6.11
CA PRO A 113 1.21 -23.85 -5.03
C PRO A 113 2.64 -23.51 -5.48
N LYS A 114 3.01 -23.90 -6.70
CA LYS A 114 4.32 -23.62 -7.28
C LYS A 114 4.50 -22.12 -7.57
N GLU A 115 3.48 -21.46 -8.11
CA GLU A 115 3.53 -20.03 -8.39
C GLU A 115 3.49 -19.20 -7.12
N LYS A 116 2.63 -19.57 -6.17
CA LYS A 116 2.56 -18.95 -4.85
C LYS A 116 3.93 -18.94 -4.18
N LYS A 117 4.59 -20.10 -4.07
CA LYS A 117 5.93 -20.21 -3.49
C LYS A 117 6.95 -19.32 -4.21
N ARG A 118 6.92 -19.29 -5.54
CA ARG A 118 7.83 -18.42 -6.32
C ARG A 118 7.61 -16.93 -6.02
N ILE A 119 6.37 -16.49 -5.90
CA ILE A 119 6.04 -15.09 -5.60
C ILE A 119 6.43 -14.74 -4.15
N GLU A 120 6.16 -15.63 -3.20
CA GLU A 120 6.59 -15.48 -1.79
C GLU A 120 8.11 -15.38 -1.68
N ASP A 121 8.86 -16.28 -2.32
CA ASP A 121 10.33 -16.23 -2.31
C ASP A 121 10.84 -14.92 -2.94
N LYS A 122 10.18 -14.42 -3.99
CA LYS A 122 10.53 -13.14 -4.59
C LYS A 122 10.20 -11.94 -3.68
N PHE A 123 9.10 -12.03 -2.93
CA PHE A 123 8.69 -11.03 -1.96
C PHE A 123 9.65 -10.99 -0.78
N ARG A 124 10.00 -12.15 -0.20
CA ARG A 124 11.03 -12.27 0.85
C ARG A 124 12.34 -11.62 0.43
N ASN A 125 12.82 -11.95 -0.77
CA ASN A 125 14.04 -11.34 -1.31
C ASN A 125 13.94 -9.82 -1.43
N LEU A 126 12.75 -9.27 -1.74
CA LEU A 126 12.53 -7.84 -1.76
C LEU A 126 12.58 -7.23 -0.35
N CYS A 127 11.95 -7.89 0.64
CA CYS A 127 11.97 -7.48 2.04
C CYS A 127 13.40 -7.52 2.63
N TYR A 128 14.20 -8.53 2.29
CA TYR A 128 15.61 -8.58 2.73
C TYR A 128 16.46 -7.45 2.15
N GLN A 129 16.14 -6.95 0.95
CA GLN A 129 16.82 -5.78 0.37
C GLN A 129 16.50 -4.46 1.09
N ILE A 130 15.53 -4.46 2.01
CA ILE A 130 15.15 -3.32 2.86
C ILE A 130 15.29 -3.69 4.35
N GLU A 131 16.18 -4.64 4.67
CA GLU A 131 16.57 -4.99 6.04
C GLU A 131 15.43 -5.55 6.90
N ALA A 132 14.45 -6.21 6.28
CA ALA A 132 13.48 -7.01 7.00
C ALA A 132 14.13 -8.29 7.56
N THR A 133 13.69 -8.73 8.73
CA THR A 133 13.97 -10.06 9.29
C THR A 133 13.14 -11.13 8.57
N THR A 134 13.49 -12.41 8.73
CA THR A 134 12.69 -13.52 8.18
C THR A 134 11.26 -13.52 8.73
N SER A 135 11.08 -13.27 10.03
CA SER A 135 9.74 -13.18 10.63
C SER A 135 8.91 -12.03 10.08
N GLU A 136 9.54 -10.89 9.75
CA GLU A 136 8.85 -9.76 9.12
C GLU A 136 8.53 -10.02 7.65
N ALA A 137 9.35 -10.80 6.94
CA ALA A 137 9.11 -11.15 5.55
C ALA A 137 8.03 -12.23 5.36
N ASP A 138 7.73 -12.99 6.42
CA ASP A 138 6.77 -14.09 6.45
C ASP A 138 5.41 -13.74 7.09
N GLY A 139 5.32 -12.60 7.78
CA GLY A 139 4.09 -12.06 8.38
C GLY A 139 3.20 -11.38 7.37
#